data_AF-A0A9X7W2Z8-F1
#
_entry.id   AF-A0A9X7W2Z8-F1
#
_cell.length_a   1.000
_cell.length_b   1.000
_cell.length_c   1.000
_cell.angle_alpha   90.00
_cell.angle_beta   90.00
_cell.angle_gamma   90.00
#
_symmetry.space_group_name_H-M   'P 1'
#
loop_
_entity.id
_entity.type
_entity.pdbx_description
1 polymer ?
#
loop_
_entity_poly.entity_id
_entity_poly.type
_entity_poly.pdbx_seq_one_letter_code
_entity_poly.pdbx_strand_id
1 'polypeptide(L)'
;MRKAYYGTFAIAIGLAISGCGQANTAAEAGQQFPAGVVDVLPNHVAAHPINLNIPSMDRPPVVQAVYDGKSAVNVTVRSKWRGSTVTLYHLPRYNLSHEGTHYRLLGARGVQRIGKYPIDEHGHWRANWTVGNYPIPPHRPMYLLAVTDAGQVGLVQMDSL
;
A
#
# COMPACT_ATOMS: atom_id res chain seq x y z
N MET A 1 34.05 62.93 -6.31
CA MET A 1 34.76 62.37 -7.48
C MET A 1 34.02 61.11 -7.91
N ARG A 2 33.60 61.02 -9.18
CA ARG A 2 32.91 59.86 -9.79
C ARG A 2 33.95 58.81 -10.18
N LYS A 3 33.63 57.51 -10.01
CA LYS A 3 33.94 56.46 -10.99
C LYS A 3 32.93 55.33 -10.84
N ALA A 4 32.21 55.08 -11.93
CA ALA A 4 31.27 54.00 -12.12
C ALA A 4 32.00 52.75 -12.61
N TYR A 5 31.48 51.57 -12.24
CA TYR A 5 31.65 50.36 -13.03
C TYR A 5 30.27 49.74 -13.25
N TYR A 6 29.88 49.70 -14.52
CA TYR A 6 28.77 48.93 -15.05
C TYR A 6 29.22 47.49 -15.27
N GLY A 7 28.36 46.53 -14.94
CA GLY A 7 28.53 45.11 -15.26
C GLY A 7 27.20 44.39 -15.10
N THR A 8 26.45 44.36 -16.19
CA THR A 8 25.14 43.71 -16.39
C THR A 8 25.23 42.18 -16.39
N PHE A 9 24.05 41.54 -16.33
CA PHE A 9 23.69 40.12 -16.54
C PHE A 9 23.56 39.29 -15.24
N ALA A 10 22.52 38.48 -14.99
CA ALA A 10 21.25 38.23 -15.69
C ALA A 10 20.25 37.64 -14.66
N ILE A 11 18.96 37.71 -14.99
CA ILE A 11 17.80 37.27 -14.21
C ILE A 11 17.76 35.75 -14.04
N ALA A 12 17.45 35.27 -12.84
CA ALA A 12 16.81 33.97 -12.63
C ALA A 12 15.71 34.09 -11.57
N ILE A 13 14.46 34.15 -12.03
CA ILE A 13 13.28 33.93 -11.21
C ILE A 13 13.19 32.42 -10.96
N GLY A 14 13.40 32.02 -9.70
CA GLY A 14 13.15 30.66 -9.23
C GLY A 14 12.08 30.70 -8.14
N LEU A 15 10.81 30.56 -8.53
CA LEU A 15 9.72 30.25 -7.61
C LEU A 15 9.97 28.85 -7.01
N ALA A 16 10.47 28.78 -5.79
CA ALA A 16 10.45 27.55 -5.01
C ALA A 16 9.15 27.48 -4.22
N ILE A 17 8.09 26.99 -4.86
CA ILE A 17 6.92 26.44 -4.17
C ILE A 17 7.29 25.01 -3.80
N SER A 18 8.02 24.81 -2.70
CA SER A 18 8.15 23.46 -2.13
C SER A 18 6.86 23.16 -1.39
N GLY A 19 5.90 22.59 -2.14
CA GLY A 19 4.66 22.05 -1.61
C GLY A 19 4.92 20.97 -0.57
N CYS A 20 4.07 20.96 0.46
CA CYS A 20 3.86 19.84 1.35
C CYS A 20 3.58 18.58 0.53
N GLY A 21 4.58 17.72 0.41
CA GLY A 21 4.48 16.40 -0.17
C GLY A 21 5.45 15.54 0.61
N GLN A 22 4.98 15.03 1.75
CA GLN A 22 5.70 14.08 2.58
C GLN A 22 5.92 12.84 1.71
N ALA A 23 7.05 12.82 1.01
CA ALA A 23 7.48 11.68 0.23
C ALA A 23 7.60 10.52 1.21
N ASN A 24 6.79 9.48 1.00
CA ASN A 24 7.00 8.20 1.62
C ASN A 24 8.42 7.75 1.23
N THR A 25 9.39 8.03 2.10
CA THR A 25 10.76 7.59 1.95
C THR A 25 10.75 6.08 1.82
N ALA A 26 11.21 5.57 0.68
CA ALA A 26 11.53 4.17 0.53
C ALA A 26 12.50 3.79 1.66
N ALA A 27 12.06 2.91 2.55
CA ALA A 27 12.88 2.45 3.65
C ALA A 27 14.17 1.82 3.12
N GLU A 28 15.28 2.22 3.72
CA GLU A 28 16.65 1.79 3.41
C GLU A 28 16.77 0.26 3.33
N ALA A 29 17.46 -0.20 2.29
CA ALA A 29 17.86 -1.59 2.14
C ALA A 29 18.76 -1.99 3.32
N GLY A 30 18.21 -2.76 4.26
CA GLY A 30 18.97 -3.20 5.44
C GLY A 30 18.14 -3.70 6.61
N GLN A 31 16.81 -3.60 6.58
CA GLN A 31 15.99 -4.14 7.66
C GLN A 31 15.89 -5.67 7.55
N GLN A 32 16.56 -6.34 8.48
CA GLN A 32 16.53 -7.78 8.64
C GLN A 32 15.11 -8.20 9.04
N PHE A 33 14.38 -8.76 8.08
CA PHE A 33 13.07 -9.35 8.35
C PHE A 33 13.21 -10.49 9.36
N PRO A 34 12.21 -10.73 10.22
CA PRO A 34 12.23 -11.85 11.17
C PRO A 34 12.59 -13.15 10.45
N ALA A 35 13.54 -13.90 11.01
CA ALA A 35 13.97 -15.18 10.46
C ALA A 35 12.82 -16.19 10.56
N GLY A 36 12.30 -16.61 9.41
CA GLY A 36 11.13 -17.46 9.29
C GLY A 36 10.21 -16.94 8.20
N VAL A 37 10.39 -17.46 6.99
CA VAL A 37 9.57 -17.27 5.77
C VAL A 37 8.91 -15.89 5.70
N VAL A 38 9.66 -14.90 5.21
CA VAL A 38 8.99 -13.70 4.69
C VAL A 38 8.16 -14.18 3.51
N ASP A 39 6.84 -14.09 3.62
CA ASP A 39 5.92 -14.33 2.51
C ASP A 39 6.15 -13.22 1.47
N VAL A 40 7.19 -13.38 0.65
CA VAL A 40 7.55 -12.45 -0.42
C VAL A 40 6.92 -12.95 -1.71
N LEU A 41 6.03 -12.14 -2.27
CA LEU A 41 5.48 -12.39 -3.59
C LEU A 41 6.54 -12.17 -4.67
N PRO A 42 6.48 -12.94 -5.77
CA PRO A 42 7.28 -12.67 -6.96
C PRO A 42 7.04 -11.27 -7.54
N ASN A 43 8.05 -10.70 -8.18
CA ASN A 43 8.00 -9.35 -8.76
C ASN A 43 6.93 -9.17 -9.86
N HIS A 44 6.47 -10.27 -10.48
CA HIS A 44 5.37 -10.21 -11.45
C HIS A 44 3.99 -10.06 -10.79
N VAL A 45 3.88 -10.30 -9.48
CA VAL A 45 2.65 -10.18 -8.69
C VAL A 45 2.64 -8.88 -7.88
N ALA A 46 3.76 -8.52 -7.25
CA ALA A 46 3.86 -7.32 -6.43
C ALA A 46 5.28 -6.74 -6.47
N ALA A 47 5.40 -5.44 -6.19
CA ALA A 47 6.67 -4.75 -6.12
C ALA A 47 7.55 -5.25 -4.96
N HIS A 48 8.79 -4.77 -4.90
CA HIS A 48 9.70 -5.06 -3.78
C HIS A 48 9.09 -4.67 -2.42
N PRO A 49 9.45 -5.39 -1.33
CA PRO A 49 8.99 -5.07 0.01
C PRO A 49 9.38 -3.65 0.43
N ILE A 50 8.45 -2.97 1.07
CA ILE A 50 8.62 -1.64 1.66
C ILE A 50 8.00 -1.61 3.06
N ASN A 51 8.39 -0.63 3.86
CA ASN A 51 7.72 -0.34 5.13
C ASN A 51 6.85 0.89 4.96
N LEU A 52 5.60 0.79 5.41
CA LEU A 52 4.71 1.93 5.51
C LEU A 52 4.63 2.40 6.95
N ASN A 53 4.59 3.72 7.15
CA ASN A 53 4.35 4.31 8.45
C ASN A 53 2.84 4.27 8.77
N ILE A 54 2.36 3.09 9.17
CA ILE A 54 0.97 2.86 9.56
C ILE A 54 0.96 2.43 11.03
N PRO A 55 0.25 3.17 11.90
CA PRO A 55 0.19 2.83 13.31
C PRO A 55 -0.56 1.51 13.52
N SER A 56 -0.30 0.86 14.65
CA SER A 56 -1.11 -0.29 15.06
C SER A 56 -2.58 0.10 15.17
N MET A 57 -3.47 -0.74 14.67
CA MET A 57 -4.91 -0.50 14.66
C MET A 57 -5.61 -1.69 15.29
N ASP A 58 -6.40 -1.42 16.33
CA ASP A 58 -7.33 -2.41 16.87
C ASP A 58 -8.57 -2.47 15.97
N ARG A 59 -9.04 -3.69 15.68
CA ARG A 59 -10.24 -3.95 14.87
C ARG A 59 -10.31 -3.14 13.57
N PRO A 60 -9.29 -3.22 12.69
CA PRO A 60 -9.36 -2.56 11.39
C PRO A 60 -10.57 -3.07 10.59
N PRO A 61 -11.21 -2.24 9.76
CA PRO A 61 -12.26 -2.69 8.88
C PRO A 61 -11.77 -3.85 8.01
N VAL A 62 -12.54 -4.93 7.93
CA VAL A 62 -12.21 -6.11 7.11
C VAL A 62 -13.15 -6.19 5.93
N VAL A 63 -12.58 -6.38 4.75
CA VAL A 63 -13.29 -6.68 3.51
C VAL A 63 -12.93 -8.10 3.09
N GLN A 64 -13.92 -8.89 2.67
CA GLN A 64 -13.66 -10.19 2.06
C GLN A 64 -13.38 -10.06 0.57
N ALA A 65 -12.40 -10.80 0.08
CA ALA A 65 -12.06 -10.92 -1.33
C ALA A 65 -12.15 -12.37 -1.78
N VAL A 66 -12.55 -12.56 -3.02
CA VAL A 66 -12.72 -13.89 -3.63
C VAL A 66 -11.61 -14.11 -4.65
N TYR A 67 -10.87 -15.20 -4.45
CA TYR A 67 -9.97 -15.73 -5.45
C TYR A 67 -10.64 -16.88 -6.19
N ASP A 68 -10.73 -16.79 -7.52
CA ASP A 68 -11.47 -17.75 -8.37
C ASP A 68 -10.68 -19.03 -8.71
N GLY A 69 -9.48 -19.19 -8.15
CA GLY A 69 -8.62 -20.35 -8.35
C GLY A 69 -7.88 -20.40 -9.69
N LYS A 70 -8.11 -19.46 -10.62
CA LYS A 70 -7.52 -19.51 -11.97
C LYS A 70 -6.22 -18.76 -12.05
N SER A 71 -6.28 -17.42 -11.97
CA SER A 71 -5.09 -16.56 -12.09
C SER A 71 -5.34 -15.11 -11.68
N ALA A 72 -6.57 -14.74 -11.31
CA ALA A 72 -6.93 -13.37 -11.01
C ALA A 72 -7.63 -13.29 -9.67
N VAL A 73 -7.26 -12.28 -8.88
CA VAL A 73 -7.98 -11.96 -7.66
C VAL A 73 -8.91 -10.80 -7.95
N ASN A 74 -10.16 -10.92 -7.51
CA ASN A 74 -11.16 -9.89 -7.65
C ASN A 74 -11.60 -9.42 -6.26
N VAL A 75 -11.39 -8.13 -6.00
CA VAL A 75 -11.88 -7.46 -4.80
C VAL A 75 -12.95 -6.48 -5.24
N THR A 76 -14.14 -6.59 -4.65
CA THR A 76 -15.22 -5.61 -4.85
C THR A 76 -15.66 -5.11 -3.50
N VAL A 77 -15.51 -3.81 -3.28
CA VAL A 77 -15.85 -3.19 -2.00
C VAL A 77 -16.97 -2.20 -2.21
N ARG A 78 -18.08 -2.40 -1.51
CA ARG A 78 -19.28 -1.56 -1.55
C ARG A 78 -19.50 -0.75 -0.27
N SER A 79 -18.46 -0.61 0.55
CA SER A 79 -18.47 0.29 1.70
C SER A 79 -17.91 1.66 1.30
N LYS A 80 -18.24 2.70 2.08
CA LYS A 80 -17.88 4.09 1.77
C LYS A 80 -16.44 4.39 2.20
N TRP A 81 -15.48 4.22 1.29
CA TRP A 81 -14.09 4.64 1.51
C TRP A 81 -13.89 6.12 1.18
N ARG A 82 -12.92 6.74 1.87
CA ARG A 82 -12.52 8.14 1.70
C ARG A 82 -11.33 8.24 0.76
N GLY A 83 -11.31 9.30 -0.05
CA GLY A 83 -10.22 9.57 -0.97
C GLY A 83 -10.61 9.30 -2.42
N SER A 84 -9.64 9.38 -3.33
CA SER A 84 -9.84 9.13 -4.77
C SER A 84 -9.27 7.81 -5.24
N THR A 85 -8.34 7.24 -4.46
CA THR A 85 -7.64 6.03 -4.82
C THR A 85 -7.33 5.17 -3.61
N VAL A 86 -7.31 3.85 -3.82
CA VAL A 86 -6.84 2.85 -2.86
C VAL A 86 -5.62 2.15 -3.43
N THR A 87 -4.56 2.03 -2.63
CA THR A 87 -3.40 1.21 -2.95
C THR A 87 -3.50 -0.09 -2.17
N LEU A 88 -3.41 -1.21 -2.88
CA LEU A 88 -3.36 -2.54 -2.28
C LEU A 88 -1.92 -2.99 -2.09
N TYR A 89 -1.66 -3.59 -0.94
CA TYR A 89 -0.39 -4.21 -0.61
C TYR A 89 -0.63 -5.64 -0.12
N HIS A 90 0.25 -6.57 -0.46
CA HIS A 90 0.38 -7.80 0.32
C HIS A 90 0.77 -7.42 1.76
N LEU A 91 0.05 -7.95 2.74
CA LEU A 91 0.35 -7.79 4.16
C LEU A 91 0.93 -9.09 4.74
N PRO A 92 2.23 -9.15 5.06
CA PRO A 92 2.81 -10.32 5.71
C PRO A 92 2.12 -10.63 7.04
N ARG A 93 1.90 -11.92 7.34
CA ARG A 93 1.08 -12.34 8.48
C ARG A 93 1.62 -11.89 9.84
N TYR A 94 2.92 -11.69 9.98
CA TYR A 94 3.52 -11.17 11.22
C TYR A 94 3.13 -9.71 11.55
N ASN A 95 2.50 -9.00 10.61
CA ASN A 95 1.90 -7.70 10.87
C ASN A 95 0.48 -7.78 11.42
N LEU A 96 -0.07 -8.99 11.61
CA LEU A 96 -1.41 -9.23 12.10
C LEU A 96 -1.39 -10.12 13.35
N SER A 97 -2.26 -9.78 14.30
CA SER A 97 -2.65 -10.67 15.39
C SER A 97 -4.13 -11.02 15.22
N HIS A 98 -4.50 -12.26 15.55
CA HIS A 98 -5.89 -12.70 15.59
C HIS A 98 -6.30 -12.87 17.05
N GLU A 99 -7.18 -11.99 17.52
CA GLU A 99 -7.60 -11.90 18.92
C GLU A 99 -9.08 -12.30 19.02
N GLY A 100 -9.35 -13.59 19.21
CA GLY A 100 -10.71 -14.12 19.29
C GLY A 100 -11.46 -14.02 17.96
N THR A 101 -12.35 -13.03 17.81
CA THR A 101 -13.19 -12.82 16.62
C THR A 101 -12.76 -11.63 15.75
N HIS A 102 -11.66 -10.97 16.09
CA HIS A 102 -11.19 -9.79 15.37
C HIS A 102 -9.69 -9.84 15.08
N TYR A 103 -9.29 -9.03 14.11
CA TYR A 103 -7.89 -8.79 13.80
C TYR A 103 -7.38 -7.56 14.53
N ARG A 104 -6.08 -7.55 14.78
CA ARG A 104 -5.31 -6.38 15.16
C ARG A 104 -4.17 -6.19 14.19
N LEU A 105 -4.08 -5.01 13.59
CA LEU A 105 -2.94 -4.62 12.76
C LEU A 105 -1.83 -4.16 13.70
N LEU A 106 -0.68 -4.83 13.64
CA LEU A 106 0.50 -4.51 14.46
C LEU A 106 1.38 -3.46 13.77
N GLY A 107 1.32 -3.36 12.44
CA GLY A 107 2.05 -2.39 11.63
C GLY A 107 2.00 -2.76 10.15
N ALA A 108 2.85 -2.15 9.33
CA ALA A 108 2.92 -2.41 7.89
C ALA A 108 4.38 -2.53 7.42
N ARG A 109 5.09 -3.52 7.98
CA ARG A 109 6.49 -3.80 7.63
C ARG A 109 6.59 -4.87 6.54
N GLY A 110 7.53 -4.69 5.61
CA GLY A 110 7.76 -5.64 4.52
C GLY A 110 6.56 -5.86 3.59
N VAL A 111 5.66 -4.89 3.49
CA VAL A 111 4.50 -4.98 2.61
C VAL A 111 4.92 -4.80 1.15
N GLN A 112 4.22 -5.46 0.23
CA GLN A 112 4.55 -5.37 -1.21
C GLN A 112 3.39 -4.76 -1.96
N ARG A 113 3.64 -3.67 -2.70
CA ARG A 113 2.59 -2.99 -3.48
C ARG A 113 2.13 -3.86 -4.63
N ILE A 114 0.83 -4.13 -4.69
CA ILE A 114 0.18 -4.87 -5.77
C ILE A 114 -0.27 -3.88 -6.86
N GLY A 115 -1.06 -2.89 -6.48
CA GLY A 115 -1.67 -1.97 -7.44
C GLY A 115 -2.37 -0.79 -6.78
N LYS A 116 -2.75 0.18 -7.62
CA LYS A 116 -3.50 1.38 -7.23
C LYS A 116 -4.79 1.42 -8.05
N TYR A 117 -5.92 1.58 -7.36
CA TYR A 117 -7.25 1.46 -7.95
C TYR A 117 -8.10 2.70 -7.63
N PRO A 118 -8.97 3.13 -8.55
CA PRO A 118 -9.85 4.26 -8.32
C PRO A 118 -10.94 3.94 -7.31
N ILE A 119 -11.31 4.95 -6.52
CA ILE A 119 -12.52 4.97 -5.68
C ILE A 119 -13.55 5.81 -6.43
N ASP A 120 -14.78 5.29 -6.58
CA ASP A 120 -15.88 5.99 -7.22
C ASP A 120 -16.50 7.06 -6.29
N GLU A 121 -17.42 7.85 -6.82
CA GLU A 121 -18.12 8.92 -6.08
C GLU A 121 -18.92 8.42 -4.86
N HIS A 122 -19.26 7.13 -4.83
CA HIS A 122 -19.97 6.50 -3.71
C HIS A 122 -19.01 5.92 -2.66
N GLY A 123 -17.69 5.99 -2.90
CA GLY A 123 -16.66 5.43 -2.03
C GLY A 123 -16.39 3.95 -2.31
N HIS A 124 -16.94 3.37 -3.37
CA HIS A 124 -16.70 1.98 -3.75
C HIS A 124 -15.44 1.86 -4.58
N TRP A 125 -14.83 0.68 -4.57
CA TRP A 125 -13.69 0.40 -5.42
C TRP A 125 -13.65 -1.07 -5.82
N ARG A 126 -12.95 -1.32 -6.92
CA ARG A 126 -12.71 -2.66 -7.44
C ARG A 126 -11.23 -2.81 -7.73
N ALA A 127 -10.68 -3.95 -7.35
CA ALA A 127 -9.34 -4.35 -7.73
C ALA A 127 -9.40 -5.66 -8.49
N ASN A 128 -8.69 -5.68 -9.62
CA ASN A 128 -8.37 -6.88 -10.36
C ASN A 128 -6.86 -6.87 -10.57
N TRP A 129 -6.19 -7.96 -10.22
CA TRP A 129 -4.80 -8.18 -10.57
C TRP A 129 -4.56 -9.66 -10.85
N THR A 130 -3.56 -9.90 -11.70
CA THR A 130 -3.15 -11.25 -12.10
C THR A 130 -2.07 -11.74 -11.16
N VAL A 131 -2.27 -12.92 -10.56
CA VAL A 131 -1.26 -13.66 -9.78
C VAL A 131 -0.53 -14.70 -10.62
N GLY A 132 -0.99 -14.94 -11.85
CA GLY A 132 -0.39 -15.90 -12.78
C GLY A 132 -0.38 -17.30 -12.19
N ASN A 133 0.77 -17.97 -12.26
CA ASN A 133 0.97 -19.31 -11.70
C ASN A 133 1.37 -19.30 -10.22
N TYR A 134 1.30 -18.15 -9.53
CA TYR A 134 1.63 -18.08 -8.11
C TYR A 134 0.60 -18.88 -7.29
N PRO A 135 1.02 -19.93 -6.57
CA PRO A 135 0.09 -20.77 -5.82
C PRO A 135 -0.36 -20.03 -4.56
N ILE A 136 -1.60 -19.52 -4.57
CA ILE A 136 -2.26 -19.04 -3.34
C ILE A 136 -2.62 -20.27 -2.49
N PRO A 137 -2.11 -20.41 -1.26
CA PRO A 137 -2.37 -21.59 -0.44
C PRO A 137 -3.87 -21.73 -0.09
N PRO A 138 -4.51 -22.89 -0.33
CA PRO A 138 -5.95 -23.06 -0.16
C PRO A 138 -6.44 -23.07 1.30
N HIS A 139 -5.53 -23.10 2.28
CA HIS A 139 -5.83 -23.23 3.71
C HIS A 139 -5.19 -22.14 4.56
N ARG A 140 -4.66 -21.10 3.91
CA ARG A 140 -4.12 -19.93 4.61
C ARG A 140 -4.64 -18.69 3.92
N PRO A 141 -5.54 -17.91 4.56
CA PRO A 141 -6.00 -16.67 3.96
C PRO A 141 -4.79 -15.77 3.72
N MET A 142 -4.75 -15.19 2.53
CA MET A 142 -3.81 -14.13 2.22
C MET A 142 -4.42 -12.82 2.71
N TYR A 143 -3.63 -12.03 3.42
CA TYR A 143 -4.08 -10.72 3.89
C TYR A 143 -3.50 -9.64 3.02
N LEU A 144 -4.33 -8.68 2.65
CA LEU A 144 -3.92 -7.45 1.99
C LEU A 144 -4.21 -6.27 2.88
N LEU A 145 -3.43 -5.23 2.68
CA LEU A 145 -3.63 -3.92 3.28
C LEU A 145 -4.13 -2.96 2.20
N ALA A 146 -5.30 -2.38 2.42
CA ALA A 146 -5.84 -1.33 1.59
C ALA A 146 -5.58 0.02 2.26
N VAL A 147 -4.90 0.93 1.55
CA VAL A 147 -4.56 2.27 2.04
C VAL A 147 -5.00 3.31 1.04
N THR A 148 -5.83 4.26 1.45
CA THR A 148 -6.26 5.35 0.56
C THR A 148 -5.30 6.52 0.58
N ASP A 149 -5.39 7.36 -0.45
CA ASP A 149 -4.70 8.66 -0.49
C ASP A 149 -5.17 9.64 0.61
N ALA A 150 -6.36 9.42 1.19
CA ALA A 150 -6.83 10.11 2.38
C ALA A 150 -6.32 9.50 3.70
N GLY A 151 -5.44 8.48 3.65
CA GLY A 151 -4.88 7.82 4.82
C GLY A 151 -5.81 6.81 5.50
N GLN A 152 -6.96 6.48 4.91
CA GLN A 152 -7.83 5.44 5.44
C GLN A 152 -7.17 4.07 5.22
N VAL A 153 -7.21 3.22 6.24
CA VAL A 153 -6.64 1.87 6.23
C VAL A 153 -7.72 0.83 6.49
N GLY A 154 -7.64 -0.30 5.79
CA GLY A 154 -8.43 -1.48 6.09
C GLY A 154 -7.73 -2.76 5.64
N LEU A 155 -8.21 -3.88 6.16
CA LEU A 155 -7.75 -5.20 5.78
C LEU A 155 -8.63 -5.78 4.70
N VAL A 156 -8.00 -6.52 3.78
CA VAL A 156 -8.70 -7.40 2.86
C VAL A 156 -8.28 -8.82 3.20
N GLN A 157 -9.23 -9.65 3.62
CA GLN A 157 -9.01 -11.08 3.78
C GLN A 157 -9.38 -11.75 2.45
N MET A 158 -8.42 -12.45 1.87
CA MET A 158 -8.63 -13.20 0.64
C MET A 158 -8.73 -14.68 0.99
N ASP A 159 -9.93 -15.22 0.75
CA ASP A 159 -10.21 -16.64 0.90
C ASP A 159 -10.10 -17.29 -0.50
N SER A 160 -9.46 -18.45 -0.57
CA SER A 160 -9.51 -19.33 -1.74
C SER A 160 -10.83 -20.09 -1.72
N LEU A 161 -11.54 -20.09 -2.84
CA LEU A 161 -12.68 -20.99 -3.05
C LEU A 161 -12.26 -22.47 -3.04
#